data_AF-A0A9E6BPH1-F1
#
_entry.id   AF-A0A9E6BPH1-F1
#
_cell.length_a   1.000
_cell.length_b   1.000
_cell.length_c   1.000
_cell.angle_alpha   90.00
_cell.angle_beta   90.00
_cell.angle_gamma   90.00
#
_symmetry.space_group_name_H-M   'P 1'
#
loop_
_entity.id
_entity.type
_entity.pdbx_description
1 polymer ?
#
loop_
_entity_poly.entity_id
_entity_poly.type
_entity_poly.pdbx_seq_one_letter_code
_entity_poly.pdbx_strand_id
1 'polypeptide(L)'
;REMRRVLPDHRLEPLPPDHPLYHCLHDITTVQYTPLVERDFGPMTAPTLEGITLDGKLAVVYSRFDLGDGWEMFPHPYSRGYSSEDALKIGVNVLVYALTH
;
A
#
# COMPACT_ATOMS: atom_id res chain seq x y z
N ARG A 1 -1.07 1.54 -16.96
CA ARG A 1 -1.78 1.68 -18.25
C ARG A 1 -3.19 2.21 -18.02
N GLU A 2 -3.98 1.54 -17.18
CA GLU A 2 -5.38 1.93 -16.95
C GLU A 2 -5.55 3.30 -16.29
N MET A 3 -4.73 3.64 -15.28
CA MET A 3 -4.84 4.96 -14.63
C MET A 3 -4.62 6.13 -15.59
N ARG A 4 -3.73 6.01 -16.59
CA ARG A 4 -3.54 7.05 -17.61
C ARG A 4 -4.74 7.23 -18.55
N ARG A 5 -5.67 6.26 -18.61
CA ARG A 5 -6.90 6.39 -19.39
C ARG A 5 -7.98 7.16 -18.63
N VAL A 6 -7.98 7.05 -17.29
CA VAL A 6 -8.98 7.66 -16.40
C VAL A 6 -8.51 9.04 -15.92
N LEU A 7 -7.22 9.17 -15.61
CA LEU A 7 -6.56 10.39 -15.13
C LEU A 7 -5.31 10.65 -15.99
N PRO A 8 -5.46 11.18 -17.21
CA PRO A 8 -4.37 11.28 -18.18
C PRO A 8 -3.22 12.20 -17.74
N ASP A 9 -3.55 13.26 -17.01
CA ASP A 9 -2.58 14.28 -16.57
C ASP A 9 -1.95 13.97 -15.21
N HIS A 10 -2.36 12.87 -14.57
CA HIS A 10 -1.85 12.48 -13.26
C HIS A 10 -1.11 11.15 -13.33
N ARG A 11 0.07 11.13 -12.70
CA ARG A 11 0.92 9.94 -12.65
C ARG A 11 0.76 9.26 -11.31
N LEU A 12 0.75 7.94 -11.34
CA LEU A 12 0.94 7.13 -10.15
C LEU A 12 2.38 7.33 -9.68
N GLU A 13 2.56 7.80 -8.46
CA GLU A 13 3.86 8.11 -7.87
C GLU A 13 4.02 7.44 -6.51
N PRO A 14 5.24 7.00 -6.12
CA PRO A 14 5.48 6.45 -4.79
C PRO A 14 5.05 7.43 -3.69
N LEU A 15 4.33 6.93 -2.68
CA LEU A 15 4.01 7.74 -1.51
C LEU A 15 5.29 7.92 -0.68
N PRO A 16 5.62 9.16 -0.27
CA PRO A 16 6.80 9.39 0.55
C PRO A 16 6.62 8.77 1.94
N PRO A 17 7.72 8.41 2.66
CA PRO A 17 7.63 7.72 3.94
C PRO A 17 6.87 8.49 5.03
N ASP A 18 6.82 9.82 4.94
CA ASP A 18 6.12 10.74 5.86
C ASP A 18 4.68 11.05 5.42
N HIS A 19 4.17 10.39 4.36
CA HIS A 19 2.82 10.63 3.88
C HIS A 19 1.78 10.33 4.98
N PRO A 20 0.76 11.17 5.21
CA PRO A 20 -0.17 11.00 6.34
C PRO A 20 -0.93 9.67 6.34
N LEU A 21 -1.10 9.04 5.17
CA LEU A 21 -1.65 7.67 5.07
C LEU A 21 -0.86 6.66 5.91
N TYR A 22 0.45 6.81 6.10
CA TYR A 22 1.24 5.90 6.93
C TYR A 22 1.17 6.22 8.42
N HIS A 23 0.50 7.31 8.83
CA HIS A 23 0.56 7.82 10.20
C HIS A 23 -0.80 8.24 10.79
N CYS A 24 -1.93 8.03 10.09
CA CYS A 24 -3.22 8.56 10.51
C CYS A 24 -3.90 7.78 11.65
N LEU A 25 -3.73 6.45 11.73
CA LEU A 25 -4.22 5.62 12.84
C LEU A 25 -3.11 4.71 13.36
N HIS A 26 -2.54 3.90 12.48
CA HIS A 26 -1.32 3.15 12.74
C HIS A 26 -0.12 3.97 12.24
N ASP A 27 0.97 3.91 12.99
CA ASP A 27 2.27 4.44 12.58
C ASP A 27 3.07 3.35 11.85
N ILE A 28 3.07 3.39 10.52
CA ILE A 28 3.61 2.36 9.64
C ILE A 28 4.93 2.86 9.05
N THR A 29 6.02 2.67 9.80
CA THR A 29 7.38 2.99 9.34
C THR A 29 8.09 1.78 8.72
N THR A 30 7.66 0.58 9.07
CA THR A 30 8.15 -0.68 8.52
C THR A 30 7.03 -1.68 8.34
N VAL A 31 7.23 -2.64 7.44
CA VAL A 31 6.32 -3.74 7.12
C VAL A 31 7.11 -5.02 6.91
N GLN A 32 6.45 -6.14 7.11
CA GLN A 32 6.93 -7.46 6.74
C GLN A 32 6.28 -7.87 5.41
N TYR A 33 7.07 -8.51 4.54
CA TYR A 33 6.58 -9.07 3.29
C TYR A 33 6.53 -10.60 3.37
N THR A 34 5.75 -11.20 2.47
CA THR A 34 5.72 -12.66 2.29
C THR A 34 7.10 -13.21 1.91
N PRO A 35 7.42 -14.47 2.25
CA PRO A 35 8.72 -15.08 1.92
C PRO A 35 9.05 -15.05 0.42
N LEU A 36 8.02 -15.08 -0.43
CA LEU A 36 8.20 -15.03 -1.88
C LEU A 36 8.69 -13.66 -2.37
N VAL A 37 8.26 -12.57 -1.73
CA VAL A 37 8.78 -11.22 -2.00
C VAL A 37 10.23 -11.14 -1.56
N GLU A 38 10.56 -11.60 -0.36
CA GLU A 38 11.94 -11.56 0.15
C GLU A 38 12.89 -12.36 -0.75
N ARG A 39 12.45 -13.53 -1.25
CA ARG A 39 13.22 -14.35 -2.19
C ARG A 39 13.45 -13.64 -3.54
N ASP A 40 12.42 -13.00 -4.09
CA ASP A 40 12.46 -12.46 -5.45
C ASP A 40 13.05 -11.04 -5.52
N PHE A 41 12.92 -10.25 -4.45
CA PHE A 41 13.30 -8.83 -4.41
C PHE A 41 14.37 -8.51 -3.35
N GLY A 42 14.73 -9.48 -2.50
CA GLY A 42 15.63 -9.27 -1.36
C GLY A 42 14.91 -8.72 -0.13
N PRO A 43 15.64 -8.44 0.97
CA PRO A 43 15.06 -7.92 2.19
C PRO A 43 14.48 -6.53 1.95
N MET A 44 13.18 -6.39 2.17
CA MET A 44 12.43 -5.14 2.06
C MET A 44 11.67 -4.91 3.36
N THR A 45 11.70 -3.69 3.87
CA THR A 45 11.00 -3.32 5.11
C THR A 45 10.19 -2.04 5.00
N ALA A 46 10.41 -1.23 3.96
CA ALA A 46 9.59 -0.05 3.72
C ALA A 46 8.28 -0.42 3.00
N PRO A 47 7.13 0.18 3.35
CA PRO A 47 5.93 0.05 2.54
C PRO A 47 6.15 0.67 1.15
N THR A 48 5.60 0.04 0.11
CA THR A 48 5.79 0.47 -1.29
C THR A 48 4.47 0.78 -1.98
N LEU A 49 3.68 1.67 -1.37
CA LEU A 49 2.47 2.18 -2.00
C LEU A 49 2.79 3.31 -2.97
N GLU A 50 2.03 3.35 -4.05
CA GLU A 50 1.99 4.46 -5.00
C GLU A 50 0.59 5.08 -4.95
N GLY A 51 0.46 6.32 -5.42
CA GLY A 51 -0.82 6.99 -5.44
C GLY A 51 -0.93 8.14 -6.42
N ILE A 52 -2.14 8.67 -6.53
CA ILE A 52 -2.45 9.88 -7.29
C ILE A 52 -3.15 10.85 -6.35
N THR A 53 -2.59 12.05 -6.23
CA THR A 53 -3.16 13.16 -5.46
C THR A 53 -3.92 14.10 -6.39
N LEU A 54 -5.18 14.37 -6.06
CA LEU A 54 -6.05 15.32 -6.75
C LEU A 54 -6.47 16.39 -5.73
N ASP A 55 -6.28 17.67 -6.06
CA ASP A 55 -6.63 18.80 -5.20
C ASP A 55 -6.10 18.69 -3.75
N GLY A 56 -4.88 18.16 -3.61
CA GLY A 56 -4.22 17.97 -2.32
C GLY A 56 -4.69 16.73 -1.54
N LYS A 57 -5.61 15.92 -2.08
CA LYS A 57 -6.11 14.70 -1.46
C LYS A 57 -5.64 13.46 -2.20
N LEU A 58 -5.21 12.45 -1.46
CA LEU A 58 -4.87 11.16 -2.07
C LEU A 58 -6.15 10.46 -2.57
N ALA A 59 -6.33 10.44 -3.88
CA ALA A 59 -7.54 9.92 -4.54
C ALA A 59 -7.39 8.46 -4.97
N VAL A 60 -6.16 8.00 -5.18
CA VAL A 60 -5.85 6.63 -5.60
C VAL A 60 -4.71 6.11 -4.75
N VAL A 61 -4.88 4.89 -4.23
CA VAL A 61 -3.82 4.11 -3.58
C VAL A 61 -3.63 2.83 -4.38
N TYR A 62 -2.39 2.52 -4.71
CA TYR A 62 -2.01 1.33 -5.43
C TYR A 62 -0.88 0.64 -4.68
N SER A 63 -0.95 -0.69 -4.62
CA SER A 63 0.17 -1.51 -4.21
C SER A 63 0.52 -2.50 -5.29
N ARG A 64 1.81 -2.63 -5.58
CA ARG A 64 2.33 -3.69 -6.46
C ARG A 64 2.33 -5.06 -5.79
N PHE A 65 2.31 -5.09 -4.45
CA PHE A 65 2.28 -6.29 -3.64
C PHE A 65 0.87 -6.47 -3.10
N ASP A 66 0.45 -7.73 -3.03
CA ASP A 66 -0.88 -8.06 -2.59
C ASP A 66 -1.15 -7.62 -1.14
N LEU A 67 -2.29 -6.98 -0.96
CA LEU A 67 -2.88 -6.65 0.34
C LEU A 67 -4.07 -7.58 0.66
N GLY A 68 -4.69 -8.18 -0.35
CA GLY A 68 -5.95 -8.91 -0.23
C GLY A 68 -5.82 -10.18 0.60
N ASP A 69 -4.82 -11.01 0.34
CA ASP A 69 -4.53 -12.22 1.12
C ASP A 69 -4.29 -11.89 2.59
N GLY A 70 -3.63 -10.75 2.82
CA GLY A 70 -3.38 -10.23 4.15
C GLY A 70 -4.68 -9.88 4.88
N TRP A 71 -5.64 -9.27 4.19
CA TRP A 71 -6.97 -8.94 4.73
C TRP A 71 -7.85 -10.16 4.94
N GLU A 72 -7.75 -11.16 4.07
CA GLU A 72 -8.42 -12.45 4.23
C GLU A 72 -7.87 -13.26 5.40
N MET A 73 -6.67 -12.91 5.88
CA MET A 73 -5.92 -13.63 6.92
C MET A 73 -5.76 -15.12 6.59
N PHE A 74 -5.68 -15.43 5.30
CA PHE A 74 -5.51 -16.79 4.80
C PHE A 74 -4.17 -16.91 4.08
N PRO A 75 -3.32 -17.89 4.45
CA PRO A 75 -2.00 -18.00 3.85
C PRO A 75 -2.10 -18.50 2.41
N HIS A 76 -1.58 -17.69 1.48
CA HIS A 76 -1.40 -18.07 0.08
C HIS A 76 0.11 -18.24 -0.20
N PRO A 77 0.63 -19.49 -0.23
CA PRO A 77 2.08 -19.74 -0.27
C PRO A 77 2.81 -19.17 -1.49
N TYR A 78 2.07 -18.85 -2.55
CA TYR A 78 2.60 -18.34 -3.81
C TYR A 78 2.30 -16.87 -4.06
N SER A 79 1.73 -16.16 -3.07
CA SER A 79 1.45 -14.74 -3.23
C SER A 79 2.66 -13.88 -2.94
N ARG A 80 2.68 -12.72 -3.60
CA ARG A 80 3.68 -11.68 -3.39
C ARG A 80 2.98 -10.53 -2.70
N GLY A 81 2.85 -10.63 -1.39
CA GLY A 81 2.11 -9.68 -0.59
C GLY A 81 2.87 -9.20 0.64
N TYR A 82 2.16 -8.42 1.44
CA TYR A 82 2.54 -8.06 2.81
C TYR A 82 2.16 -9.19 3.78
N SER A 83 2.71 -9.15 5.00
CA SER A 83 2.20 -9.95 6.12
C SER A 83 0.72 -9.60 6.37
N SER A 84 -0.07 -10.54 6.91
CA SER A 84 -1.48 -10.27 7.21
C SER A 84 -1.65 -9.11 8.18
N GLU A 85 -0.78 -9.01 9.19
CA GLU A 85 -0.82 -7.91 10.17
C GLU A 85 -0.59 -6.55 9.49
N ASP A 86 0.45 -6.42 8.66
CA ASP A 86 0.79 -5.13 8.06
C ASP A 86 -0.15 -4.76 6.91
N ALA A 87 -0.63 -5.74 6.15
CA ALA A 87 -1.70 -5.53 5.17
C ALA A 87 -2.95 -4.95 5.83
N LEU A 88 -3.38 -5.50 6.97
CA LEU A 88 -4.53 -4.99 7.72
C LEU A 88 -4.29 -3.57 8.22
N LYS A 89 -3.13 -3.26 8.80
CA LYS A 89 -2.79 -1.88 9.22
C LYS A 89 -2.86 -0.91 8.05
N ILE A 90 -2.29 -1.27 6.90
CA ILE A 90 -2.35 -0.46 5.67
C ILE A 90 -3.80 -0.25 5.25
N GLY A 91 -4.61 -1.32 5.20
CA GLY A 91 -6.01 -1.25 4.78
C GLY A 91 -6.84 -0.35 5.70
N VAL A 92 -6.67 -0.46 7.01
CA VAL A 92 -7.36 0.40 7.98
C VAL A 92 -6.92 1.85 7.82
N ASN A 93 -5.62 2.12 7.66
CA ASN A 93 -5.13 3.47 7.42
C ASN A 93 -5.68 4.07 6.11
N VAL A 94 -5.79 3.29 5.03
CA VAL A 94 -6.41 3.74 3.77
C VAL A 94 -7.86 4.21 4.02
N LEU A 95 -8.64 3.42 4.76
CA LEU A 95 -10.03 3.77 5.09
C LEU A 95 -10.11 5.01 6.00
N VAL A 96 -9.28 5.07 7.04
CA VAL A 96 -9.23 6.22 7.96
C VAL A 96 -8.85 7.49 7.20
N TYR A 97 -7.80 7.43 6.37
CA TYR A 97 -7.36 8.57 5.57
C TYR A 97 -8.51 9.07 4.68
N ALA A 98 -9.18 8.17 3.95
CA ALA A 98 -10.29 8.52 3.06
C ALA A 98 -11.48 9.18 3.79
N LEU A 99 -11.67 8.90 5.08
CA LEU A 99 -12.75 9.45 5.90
C LEU A 99 -12.38 10.75 6.63
N THR A 100 -11.09 11.09 6.73
CA THR A 100 -10.60 12.16 7.62
C THR A 100 -9.76 13.24 6.93
N HIS A 101 -9.32 13.03 5.67
CA HIS A 101 -8.50 13.97 4.90
C HIS A 101 -9.21 14.40 3.60
#